data_AF-A0A2S0LBT9-F1
#
_entry.id   AF-A0A2S0LBT9-F1
#
_cell.length_a   1.000
_cell.length_b   1.000
_cell.length_c   1.000
_cell.angle_alpha   90.00
_cell.angle_beta   90.00
_cell.angle_gamma   90.00
#
_symmetry.space_group_name_H-M   'P 1'
#
loop_
_entity.id
_entity.type
_entity.pdbx_description
1 polymer ?
#
loop_
_entity_poly.entity_id
_entity_poly.type
_entity_poly.pdbx_seq_one_letter_code
_entity_poly.pdbx_strand_id
1 'polypeptide(L)'
;MEERNIFAQKKAPFKCPEIVTFLREENFSALEAELAKGWDINQEVRVHERYSQTPFDFALSSRKKKLLEFLVDKGAHINKTALIGVCMSENSDPELIKWLIKQGADVNARTHLTTLQAAIYSKNEEIAFLLIENGFKLTPDGTTLRKVASEGMYKLADYLIAHGFDVNYCEPDMVYPYNASPLQVAASKGHLELVKRFIELGADLSYKDKYGERAYHYALRNKQKAVAEYIKSVEPAEWHDEEERLRALKAYKLPEGLIALLRATDRRIPLPECEYTSFVAFAPLSDVKEVKWKNKKFLDLLSDADRYGAEGFLVWYPKNKKLAFADYEHGTFTELCTFEEFVANPSAQINKIFE
;
A
#
# COMPACT_ATOMS: atom_id res chain seq x y z
N MET A 1 29.94 -40.58 17.96
CA MET A 1 28.57 -40.60 17.43
C MET A 1 27.67 -41.06 18.56
N GLU A 2 27.16 -40.10 19.35
CA GLU A 2 26.07 -40.36 20.29
C GLU A 2 24.78 -39.94 19.58
N GLU A 3 23.99 -40.94 19.19
CA GLU A 3 22.67 -40.73 18.62
C GLU A 3 21.73 -40.18 19.70
N ARG A 4 21.46 -38.88 19.62
CA ARG A 4 20.33 -38.26 20.32
C ARG A 4 19.04 -38.85 19.75
N ASN A 5 18.54 -39.89 20.38
CA ASN A 5 17.19 -40.37 20.18
C ASN A 5 16.22 -39.38 20.85
N ILE A 6 15.92 -38.29 20.13
CA ILE A 6 14.95 -37.28 20.53
C ILE A 6 13.57 -37.89 20.28
N PHE A 7 13.09 -38.64 21.27
CA PHE A 7 11.69 -39.06 21.34
C PHE A 7 10.79 -37.82 21.24
N ALA A 8 10.27 -37.55 20.04
CA ALA A 8 9.04 -36.79 19.91
C ALA A 8 7.95 -37.62 20.58
N GLN A 9 7.63 -37.31 21.85
CA GLN A 9 6.43 -37.82 22.49
C GLN A 9 5.26 -37.53 21.55
N LYS A 10 4.65 -38.56 20.98
CA LYS A 10 3.39 -38.43 20.21
C LYS A 10 2.36 -37.83 21.16
N LYS A 11 2.12 -36.52 21.07
CA LYS A 11 1.04 -35.85 21.79
C LYS A 11 -0.25 -36.61 21.49
N ALA A 12 -1.00 -36.93 22.55
CA ALA A 12 -2.31 -37.57 22.41
C ALA A 12 -3.18 -36.75 21.43
N PRO A 13 -3.99 -37.42 20.58
CA PRO A 13 -4.82 -36.71 19.61
C PRO A 13 -5.74 -35.74 20.35
N PHE A 14 -5.78 -34.50 19.86
CA PHE A 14 -6.62 -33.46 20.43
C PHE A 14 -8.09 -33.90 20.44
N LYS A 15 -8.69 -33.98 21.64
CA LYS A 15 -10.11 -34.26 21.81
C LYS A 15 -10.85 -32.94 21.98
N CYS A 16 -11.72 -32.63 21.02
CA CYS A 16 -12.55 -31.44 21.06
C CYS A 16 -13.52 -31.55 22.26
N PRO A 17 -13.65 -30.50 23.09
CA PRO A 17 -14.62 -30.47 24.17
C PRO A 17 -16.05 -30.68 23.64
N GLU A 18 -16.88 -31.37 24.42
CA GLU A 18 -18.24 -31.73 24.00
C GLU A 18 -19.12 -30.50 23.71
N ILE A 19 -18.92 -29.42 24.48
CA ILE A 19 -19.58 -28.12 24.23
C ILE A 19 -19.34 -27.61 22.79
N VAL A 20 -18.17 -27.85 22.21
CA VAL A 20 -17.87 -27.45 20.83
C VAL A 20 -18.65 -28.29 19.83
N THR A 21 -18.91 -29.56 20.12
CA THR A 21 -19.82 -30.40 19.32
C THR A 21 -21.23 -29.82 19.34
N PHE A 22 -21.75 -29.44 20.50
CA PHE A 22 -23.08 -28.81 20.60
C PHE A 22 -23.16 -27.49 19.82
N LEU A 23 -22.13 -26.65 19.87
CA LEU A 23 -22.02 -25.43 19.05
C LEU A 23 -21.95 -25.76 17.54
N ARG A 24 -21.22 -26.80 17.14
CA ARG A 24 -21.12 -27.26 15.74
C ARG A 24 -22.42 -27.82 15.20
N GLU A 25 -23.26 -28.39 16.03
CA GLU A 25 -24.54 -28.98 15.64
C GLU A 25 -25.72 -28.02 15.81
N GLU A 26 -25.49 -26.83 16.39
CA GLU A 26 -26.56 -25.91 16.81
C GLU A 26 -27.59 -26.59 17.73
N ASN A 27 -27.11 -27.45 18.62
CA ASN A 27 -27.94 -28.21 19.55
C ASN A 27 -28.34 -27.33 20.75
N PHE A 28 -29.34 -26.47 20.54
CA PHE A 28 -29.80 -25.49 21.52
C PHE A 28 -30.22 -26.12 22.85
N SER A 29 -30.90 -27.27 22.83
CA SER A 29 -31.33 -27.97 24.05
C SER A 29 -30.15 -28.44 24.90
N ALA A 30 -29.08 -28.96 24.26
CA ALA A 30 -27.87 -29.35 24.97
C ALA A 30 -27.13 -28.13 25.53
N LEU A 31 -27.06 -27.03 24.77
CA LEU A 31 -26.45 -25.79 25.23
C LEU A 31 -27.19 -25.20 26.45
N GLU A 32 -28.53 -25.23 26.45
CA GLU A 32 -29.33 -24.81 27.62
C GLU A 32 -29.07 -25.69 28.84
N ALA A 33 -28.93 -27.00 28.65
CA ALA A 33 -28.58 -27.91 29.74
C ALA A 33 -27.20 -27.61 30.34
N GLU A 34 -26.21 -27.26 29.50
CA GLU A 34 -24.89 -26.84 29.97
C GLU A 34 -24.93 -25.50 30.70
N LEU A 35 -25.70 -24.52 30.21
CA LEU A 35 -25.93 -23.25 30.91
C LEU A 35 -26.56 -23.48 32.29
N ALA A 36 -27.54 -24.39 32.40
CA ALA A 36 -28.17 -24.75 33.67
C ALA A 36 -27.21 -25.44 34.66
N LYS A 37 -26.16 -26.11 34.15
CA LYS A 37 -25.06 -26.67 34.96
C LYS A 37 -24.02 -25.63 35.37
N GLY A 38 -24.18 -24.36 34.98
CA GLY A 38 -23.26 -23.28 35.29
C GLY A 38 -22.12 -23.10 34.30
N TRP A 39 -22.27 -23.58 33.05
CA TRP A 39 -21.33 -23.26 31.98
C TRP A 39 -21.30 -21.75 31.73
N ASP A 40 -20.11 -21.14 31.81
CA ASP A 40 -19.92 -19.74 31.44
C ASP A 40 -19.94 -19.60 29.92
N ILE A 41 -21.00 -18.99 29.38
CA ILE A 41 -21.19 -18.75 27.95
C ILE A 41 -20.11 -17.84 27.32
N ASN A 42 -19.39 -17.08 28.15
CA ASN A 42 -18.35 -16.15 27.69
C ASN A 42 -16.94 -16.72 27.80
N GLN A 43 -16.77 -17.89 28.42
CA GLN A 43 -15.45 -18.50 28.53
C GLN A 43 -14.97 -19.05 27.18
N GLU A 44 -13.68 -18.92 26.90
CA GLU A 44 -13.11 -19.49 25.69
C GLU A 44 -13.20 -21.03 25.70
N VAL A 45 -13.68 -21.58 24.59
CA VAL A 45 -13.69 -23.02 24.33
C VAL A 45 -12.58 -23.37 23.37
N ARG A 46 -11.84 -24.44 23.68
CA ARG A 46 -10.75 -24.92 22.84
C ARG A 46 -11.31 -25.62 21.61
N VAL A 47 -11.43 -24.91 20.49
CA VAL A 47 -12.01 -25.41 19.24
C VAL A 47 -11.01 -26.20 18.38
N HIS A 48 -9.71 -25.97 18.58
CA HIS A 48 -8.61 -26.62 17.88
C HIS A 48 -7.40 -26.84 18.82
N GLU A 49 -6.40 -27.63 18.40
CA GLU A 49 -5.20 -27.91 19.22
C GLU A 49 -4.47 -26.62 19.64
N ARG A 50 -4.47 -25.60 18.79
CA ARG A 50 -3.60 -24.42 18.89
C ARG A 50 -4.31 -23.13 19.28
N TYR A 51 -5.63 -23.09 19.35
CA TYR A 51 -6.36 -21.86 19.70
C TYR A 51 -7.73 -22.17 20.30
N SER A 52 -8.19 -21.23 21.11
CA SER A 52 -9.50 -21.20 21.74
C SER A 52 -10.25 -19.96 21.27
N GLN A 53 -11.57 -19.99 21.35
CA GLN A 53 -12.44 -18.87 20.98
C GLN A 53 -13.65 -18.85 21.91
N THR A 54 -14.25 -17.70 22.13
CA THR A 54 -15.56 -17.64 22.79
C THR A 54 -16.62 -18.34 21.93
N PRO A 55 -17.70 -18.87 22.52
CA PRO A 55 -18.83 -19.43 21.77
C PRO A 55 -19.39 -18.44 20.73
N PHE A 56 -19.42 -17.15 21.07
CA PHE A 56 -19.83 -16.09 20.16
C PHE A 56 -18.90 -15.98 18.95
N ASP A 57 -17.58 -15.92 19.15
CA ASP A 57 -16.60 -15.82 18.07
C ASP A 57 -16.58 -17.08 17.18
N PHE A 58 -16.82 -18.26 17.77
CA PHE A 58 -17.02 -19.49 17.02
C PHE A 58 -18.25 -19.40 16.11
N ALA A 59 -19.39 -18.96 16.65
CA ALA A 59 -20.62 -18.80 15.89
C ALA A 59 -20.47 -17.74 14.78
N LEU A 60 -19.75 -16.65 15.07
CA LEU A 60 -19.49 -15.55 14.13
C LEU A 60 -18.63 -16.01 12.95
N SER A 61 -17.49 -16.62 13.23
CA SER A 61 -16.58 -17.16 12.20
C SER A 61 -17.19 -18.31 11.40
N SER A 62 -18.08 -19.09 12.02
CA SER A 62 -18.84 -20.16 11.35
C SER A 62 -20.10 -19.66 10.63
N ARG A 63 -20.41 -18.36 10.70
CA ARG A 63 -21.58 -17.71 10.06
C ARG A 63 -22.92 -18.34 10.47
N LYS A 64 -23.04 -18.74 11.73
CA LYS A 64 -24.22 -19.41 12.28
C LYS A 64 -25.18 -18.40 12.92
N LYS A 65 -26.06 -17.82 12.11
CA LYS A 65 -26.99 -16.76 12.57
C LYS A 65 -27.87 -17.18 13.75
N LYS A 66 -28.48 -18.37 13.69
CA LYS A 66 -29.35 -18.85 14.78
C LYS A 66 -28.56 -19.07 16.07
N LEU A 67 -27.34 -19.60 15.96
CA LEU A 67 -26.45 -19.73 17.10
C LEU A 67 -26.02 -18.37 17.68
N LEU A 68 -25.71 -17.38 16.85
CA LEU A 68 -25.42 -16.02 17.33
C LEU A 68 -26.61 -15.42 18.09
N GLU A 69 -27.81 -15.52 17.53
CA GLU A 69 -29.04 -15.05 18.15
C GLU A 69 -29.29 -15.73 19.50
N PHE A 70 -29.18 -17.06 19.56
CA PHE A 70 -29.30 -17.83 20.80
C PHE A 70 -28.25 -17.41 21.83
N LEU A 71 -26.98 -17.31 21.45
CA LEU A 71 -25.91 -16.99 22.39
C LEU A 71 -26.10 -15.59 22.98
N VAL A 72 -26.45 -14.59 22.17
CA VAL A 72 -26.71 -13.23 22.64
C VAL A 72 -27.95 -13.18 23.55
N ASP A 73 -29.03 -13.88 23.20
CA ASP A 73 -30.24 -14.00 24.05
C ASP A 73 -29.91 -14.58 25.43
N LYS A 74 -28.96 -15.53 25.50
CA LYS A 74 -28.48 -16.12 26.76
C LYS A 74 -27.38 -15.31 27.45
N GLY A 75 -27.05 -14.11 26.97
CA GLY A 75 -26.11 -13.20 27.63
C GLY A 75 -24.66 -13.32 27.20
N ALA A 76 -24.37 -13.92 26.03
CA ALA A 76 -23.04 -13.88 25.45
C ALA A 76 -22.66 -12.44 25.07
N HIS A 77 -21.44 -12.04 25.41
CA HIS A 77 -20.89 -10.75 25.10
C HIS A 77 -20.42 -10.69 23.64
N ILE A 78 -20.78 -9.61 22.96
CA ILE A 78 -20.26 -9.32 21.64
C ILE A 78 -18.81 -8.88 21.79
N ASN A 79 -17.91 -9.58 21.10
CA ASN A 79 -16.50 -9.23 21.09
C ASN A 79 -16.29 -7.82 20.49
N LYS A 80 -15.43 -7.02 21.14
CA LYS A 80 -15.04 -5.68 20.65
C LYS A 80 -14.53 -5.68 19.21
N THR A 81 -13.94 -6.79 18.75
CA THR A 81 -13.41 -6.92 17.38
C THR A 81 -14.37 -7.56 16.39
N ALA A 82 -15.58 -7.96 16.83
CA ALA A 82 -16.55 -8.67 16.00
C ALA A 82 -16.87 -7.91 14.70
N LEU A 83 -17.18 -6.61 14.81
CA LEU A 83 -17.47 -5.78 13.63
C LEU A 83 -16.26 -5.65 12.70
N ILE A 84 -15.05 -5.47 13.24
CA ILE A 84 -13.83 -5.38 12.42
C ILE A 84 -13.65 -6.66 11.60
N GLY A 85 -13.78 -7.83 12.24
CA GLY A 85 -13.64 -9.12 11.59
C GLY A 85 -14.69 -9.37 10.49
N VAL A 86 -15.96 -9.03 10.76
CA VAL A 86 -17.03 -9.18 9.78
C VAL A 86 -16.87 -8.22 8.60
N CYS A 87 -16.51 -6.96 8.83
CA CYS A 87 -16.32 -5.96 7.78
C CYS A 87 -15.13 -6.28 6.87
N MET A 88 -14.10 -6.95 7.37
CA MET A 88 -12.91 -7.35 6.60
C MET A 88 -13.14 -8.59 5.72
N SER A 89 -14.22 -9.34 5.96
CA SER A 89 -14.47 -10.57 5.21
C SER A 89 -14.96 -10.27 3.80
N GLU A 90 -14.43 -10.99 2.79
CA GLU A 90 -14.85 -10.86 1.39
C GLU A 90 -16.36 -11.11 1.18
N ASN A 91 -16.96 -11.95 2.03
CA ASN A 91 -18.39 -12.23 2.03
C ASN A 91 -19.08 -11.53 3.21
N SER A 92 -18.72 -10.29 3.53
CA SER A 92 -19.36 -9.51 4.60
C SER A 92 -20.86 -9.40 4.36
N ASP A 93 -21.68 -9.85 5.32
CA ASP A 93 -23.14 -9.79 5.23
C ASP A 93 -23.64 -8.47 5.87
N PRO A 94 -24.22 -7.54 5.10
CA PRO A 94 -24.75 -6.28 5.62
C PRO A 94 -25.81 -6.49 6.72
N GLU A 95 -26.62 -7.55 6.63
CA GLU A 95 -27.66 -7.84 7.61
C GLU A 95 -27.09 -8.34 8.94
N LEU A 96 -26.00 -9.12 8.89
CA LEU A 96 -25.25 -9.49 10.09
C LEU A 96 -24.64 -8.25 10.75
N ILE A 97 -24.09 -7.32 9.97
CA ILE A 97 -23.49 -6.09 10.52
C ILE A 97 -24.56 -5.21 11.18
N LYS A 98 -25.71 -4.98 10.52
CA LYS A 98 -26.85 -4.27 11.12
C LYS A 98 -27.31 -4.93 12.41
N TRP A 99 -27.41 -6.26 12.40
CA TRP A 99 -27.81 -7.01 13.58
C TRP A 99 -26.80 -6.84 14.73
N LEU A 100 -25.49 -6.98 14.47
CA LEU A 100 -24.45 -6.78 15.48
C LEU A 100 -24.49 -5.38 16.10
N ILE A 101 -24.63 -4.34 15.27
CA ILE A 101 -24.77 -2.96 15.73
C ILE A 101 -26.02 -2.81 16.62
N LYS A 102 -27.16 -3.39 16.20
CA LYS A 102 -28.40 -3.38 16.99
C LYS A 102 -28.24 -4.08 18.35
N GLN A 103 -27.42 -5.12 18.42
CA GLN A 103 -27.10 -5.82 19.68
C GLN A 103 -26.02 -5.11 20.51
N GLY A 104 -25.57 -3.91 20.11
CA GLY A 104 -24.65 -3.07 20.89
C GLY A 104 -23.18 -3.22 20.52
N ALA A 105 -22.85 -3.83 19.38
CA ALA A 105 -21.48 -3.81 18.86
C ALA A 105 -21.02 -2.36 18.58
N ASP A 106 -19.84 -2.00 19.07
CA ASP A 106 -19.31 -0.65 18.90
C ASP A 106 -18.88 -0.41 17.44
N VAL A 107 -19.66 0.40 16.71
CA VAL A 107 -19.36 0.80 15.34
C VAL A 107 -18.01 1.52 15.24
N ASN A 108 -17.55 2.18 16.30
CA ASN A 108 -16.27 2.88 16.37
C ASN A 108 -15.13 2.01 16.93
N ALA A 109 -15.34 0.69 17.01
CA ALA A 109 -14.32 -0.24 17.48
C ALA A 109 -13.01 -0.08 16.71
N ARG A 110 -11.90 -0.11 17.45
CA ARG A 110 -10.56 0.08 16.91
C ARG A 110 -9.57 -0.85 17.59
N THR A 111 -8.73 -1.49 16.77
CA THR A 111 -7.50 -2.16 17.20
C THR A 111 -6.31 -1.49 16.49
N HIS A 112 -5.52 -2.24 15.72
CA HIS A 112 -4.63 -1.68 14.71
C HIS A 112 -5.43 -1.12 13.51
N LEU A 113 -6.69 -1.53 13.33
CA LEU A 113 -7.62 -1.05 12.30
C LEU A 113 -8.93 -0.54 12.91
N THR A 114 -9.57 0.42 12.27
CA THR A 114 -10.99 0.78 12.53
C THR A 114 -11.93 -0.11 11.72
N THR A 115 -13.22 -0.14 12.08
CA THR A 115 -14.27 -0.81 11.29
C THR A 115 -14.35 -0.26 9.86
N LEU A 116 -14.25 1.06 9.68
CA LEU A 116 -14.22 1.69 8.35
C LEU A 116 -12.99 1.25 7.55
N GLN A 117 -11.81 1.18 8.18
CA GLN A 117 -10.60 0.67 7.51
C GLN A 117 -10.76 -0.79 7.09
N ALA A 118 -11.40 -1.63 7.91
CA ALA A 118 -11.71 -3.01 7.53
C ALA A 118 -12.61 -3.08 6.28
N ALA A 119 -13.65 -2.23 6.18
CA ALA A 119 -14.51 -2.13 5.01
C ALA A 119 -13.77 -1.63 3.76
N ILE A 120 -12.82 -0.70 3.93
CA ILE A 120 -11.95 -0.23 2.84
C ILE A 120 -11.05 -1.36 2.33
N TYR A 121 -10.41 -2.12 3.23
CA TYR A 121 -9.54 -3.24 2.83
C TYR A 121 -10.30 -4.38 2.13
N SER A 122 -11.54 -4.65 2.52
CA SER A 122 -12.41 -5.59 1.80
C SER A 122 -13.04 -5.01 0.53
N LYS A 123 -12.72 -3.75 0.19
CA LYS A 123 -13.21 -3.01 -0.97
C LYS A 123 -14.74 -2.93 -1.05
N ASN A 124 -15.40 -2.90 0.11
CA ASN A 124 -16.84 -2.92 0.21
C ASN A 124 -17.38 -1.54 0.60
N GLU A 125 -17.73 -0.73 -0.42
CA GLU A 125 -18.32 0.60 -0.21
C GLU A 125 -19.67 0.55 0.52
N GLU A 126 -20.49 -0.47 0.25
CA GLU A 126 -21.80 -0.63 0.90
C GLU A 126 -21.64 -0.75 2.41
N ILE A 127 -20.68 -1.57 2.86
CA ILE A 127 -20.38 -1.69 4.29
C ILE A 127 -19.79 -0.41 4.86
N ALA A 128 -18.92 0.29 4.11
CA ALA A 128 -18.41 1.57 4.57
C ALA A 128 -19.54 2.58 4.83
N PHE A 129 -20.51 2.71 3.92
CA PHE A 129 -21.67 3.56 4.11
C PHE A 129 -22.58 3.09 5.24
N LEU A 130 -22.82 1.78 5.35
CA LEU A 130 -23.61 1.22 6.45
C LEU A 130 -23.00 1.59 7.82
N LEU A 131 -21.68 1.50 7.98
CA LEU A 131 -21.01 1.92 9.20
C LEU A 131 -21.19 3.42 9.48
N ILE A 132 -21.03 4.27 8.45
CA ILE A 132 -21.21 5.72 8.55
C ILE A 132 -22.65 6.08 8.96
N GLU A 133 -23.64 5.50 8.29
CA GLU A 133 -25.07 5.69 8.58
C GLU A 133 -25.46 5.22 9.99
N ASN A 134 -24.70 4.28 10.56
CA ASN A 134 -24.93 3.75 11.90
C ASN A 134 -24.00 4.39 12.97
N GLY A 135 -23.45 5.58 12.71
CA GLY A 135 -22.77 6.38 13.72
C GLY A 135 -21.26 6.17 13.83
N PHE A 136 -20.60 5.66 12.78
CA PHE A 136 -19.15 5.76 12.68
C PHE A 136 -18.72 7.23 12.66
N LYS A 137 -17.86 7.61 13.60
CA LYS A 137 -17.36 8.98 13.75
C LYS A 137 -16.24 9.22 12.73
N LEU A 138 -16.60 9.87 11.63
CA LEU A 138 -15.61 10.31 10.66
C LEU A 138 -14.79 11.48 11.20
N THR A 139 -13.48 11.33 11.10
CA THR A 139 -12.50 12.38 11.42
C THR A 139 -11.62 12.58 10.19
N PRO A 140 -11.56 13.78 9.60
CA PRO A 140 -10.64 14.08 8.51
C PRO A 140 -9.20 13.82 8.94
N ASP A 141 -8.68 12.69 8.49
CA ASP A 141 -7.29 12.31 8.60
C ASP A 141 -6.69 12.26 7.19
N GLY A 142 -5.37 12.34 7.09
CA GLY A 142 -4.74 12.36 5.77
C GLY A 142 -4.58 10.98 5.10
N THR A 143 -4.65 9.90 5.87
CA THR A 143 -4.32 8.55 5.38
C THR A 143 -5.53 7.82 4.77
N THR A 144 -6.74 8.06 5.27
CA THR A 144 -7.94 7.32 4.89
C THR A 144 -8.31 7.58 3.43
N LEU A 145 -8.23 8.82 2.95
CA LEU A 145 -8.50 9.13 1.54
C LEU A 145 -7.47 8.48 0.60
N ARG A 146 -6.20 8.35 1.02
CA ARG A 146 -5.19 7.59 0.25
C ARG A 146 -5.52 6.10 0.18
N LYS A 147 -6.03 5.50 1.25
CA LYS A 147 -6.47 4.08 1.24
C LYS A 147 -7.69 3.89 0.33
N VAL A 148 -8.67 4.78 0.42
CA VAL A 148 -9.83 4.83 -0.49
C VAL A 148 -9.39 4.99 -1.94
N ALA A 149 -8.41 5.85 -2.19
CA ALA A 149 -7.80 6.03 -3.50
C ALA A 149 -7.06 4.77 -3.99
N SER A 150 -6.39 4.04 -3.10
CA SER A 150 -5.74 2.76 -3.45
C SER A 150 -6.74 1.72 -3.93
N GLU A 151 -7.91 1.65 -3.27
CA GLU A 151 -8.94 0.66 -3.56
C GLU A 151 -9.96 1.10 -4.61
N GLY A 152 -9.88 2.34 -5.10
CA GLY A 152 -10.74 2.85 -6.16
C GLY A 152 -12.19 3.08 -5.73
N MET A 153 -12.41 3.32 -4.43
CA MET A 153 -13.74 3.49 -3.84
C MET A 153 -14.29 4.88 -4.15
N TYR A 154 -14.82 5.05 -5.37
CA TYR A 154 -15.31 6.31 -5.92
C TYR A 154 -16.34 7.03 -5.04
N LYS A 155 -17.41 6.35 -4.62
CA LYS A 155 -18.50 7.00 -3.86
C LYS A 155 -18.04 7.39 -2.48
N LEU A 156 -17.25 6.53 -1.84
CA LEU A 156 -16.69 6.84 -0.53
C LEU A 156 -15.70 8.01 -0.63
N ALA A 157 -14.90 8.09 -1.69
CA ALA A 157 -13.98 9.21 -1.89
C ALA A 157 -14.70 10.56 -1.97
N ASP A 158 -15.76 10.63 -2.78
CA ASP A 158 -16.62 11.81 -2.89
C ASP A 158 -17.22 12.21 -1.54
N TYR A 159 -17.75 11.23 -0.82
CA TYR A 159 -18.33 11.46 0.49
C TYR A 159 -17.29 12.00 1.48
N LEU A 160 -16.10 11.39 1.54
CA LEU A 160 -15.04 11.83 2.45
C LEU A 160 -14.56 13.26 2.13
N ILE A 161 -14.33 13.60 0.86
CA ILE A 161 -13.92 14.95 0.47
C ILE A 161 -14.99 15.98 0.86
N ALA A 162 -16.27 15.66 0.63
CA ALA A 162 -17.38 16.51 1.07
C ALA A 162 -17.45 16.70 2.61
N HIS A 163 -16.83 15.81 3.38
CA HIS A 163 -16.74 15.87 4.84
C HIS A 163 -15.35 16.35 5.33
N GLY A 164 -14.60 17.04 4.48
CA GLY A 164 -13.39 17.78 4.87
C GLY A 164 -12.09 16.98 4.79
N PHE A 165 -12.08 15.79 4.17
CA PHE A 165 -10.84 15.10 3.86
C PHE A 165 -10.11 15.83 2.72
N ASP A 166 -8.82 16.14 2.95
CA ASP A 166 -8.01 16.89 2.00
C ASP A 166 -7.56 16.01 0.82
N VAL A 167 -8.05 16.34 -0.38
CA VAL A 167 -7.69 15.67 -1.64
C VAL A 167 -6.20 15.82 -2.00
N ASN A 168 -5.52 16.81 -1.40
CA ASN A 168 -4.11 17.11 -1.61
C ASN A 168 -3.20 16.67 -0.46
N TYR A 169 -3.73 15.95 0.55
CA TYR A 169 -2.90 15.50 1.67
C TYR A 169 -1.72 14.63 1.19
N CYS A 170 -0.53 14.91 1.70
CA CYS A 170 0.67 14.28 1.18
C CYS A 170 1.78 14.07 2.20
N GLU A 171 1.51 14.03 3.51
CA GLU A 171 2.56 13.75 4.49
C GLU A 171 3.02 12.28 4.42
N PRO A 172 4.29 11.98 4.77
CA PRO A 172 4.80 10.62 4.78
C PRO A 172 4.11 9.77 5.84
N ASP A 173 3.85 8.50 5.53
CA ASP A 173 3.46 7.50 6.53
C ASP A 173 4.11 6.13 6.24
N MET A 174 3.78 5.10 7.02
CA MET A 174 4.36 3.76 6.86
C MET A 174 4.03 3.09 5.50
N VAL A 175 2.94 3.49 4.85
CA VAL A 175 2.48 2.94 3.56
C VAL A 175 3.01 3.80 2.40
N TYR A 176 3.01 5.12 2.56
CA TYR A 176 3.44 6.11 1.59
C TYR A 176 4.56 6.98 2.19
N PRO A 177 5.77 6.45 2.38
CA PRO A 177 6.88 7.17 3.02
C PRO A 177 7.43 8.33 2.17
N TYR A 178 6.92 8.49 0.96
CA TYR A 178 7.45 9.37 -0.07
C TYR A 178 6.54 10.55 -0.38
N ASN A 179 5.58 10.81 0.50
CA ASN A 179 4.66 11.94 0.40
C ASN A 179 3.70 11.81 -0.79
N ALA A 180 3.19 10.59 -1.07
CA ALA A 180 2.23 10.43 -2.16
C ALA A 180 0.86 11.02 -1.79
N SER A 181 0.24 11.79 -2.69
CA SER A 181 -1.12 12.32 -2.56
C SER A 181 -2.20 11.31 -2.99
N PRO A 182 -3.47 11.47 -2.60
CA PRO A 182 -4.57 10.64 -3.09
C PRO A 182 -4.61 10.51 -4.61
N LEU A 183 -4.36 11.61 -5.35
CA LEU A 183 -4.32 11.58 -6.82
C LEU A 183 -3.19 10.70 -7.35
N GLN A 184 -1.97 10.82 -6.80
CA GLN A 184 -0.85 9.95 -7.20
C GLN A 184 -1.13 8.49 -6.90
N VAL A 185 -1.77 8.18 -5.75
CA VAL A 185 -2.15 6.82 -5.38
C VAL A 185 -3.20 6.25 -6.34
N ALA A 186 -4.28 6.98 -6.63
CA ALA A 186 -5.30 6.56 -7.59
C ALA A 186 -4.69 6.36 -8.99
N ALA A 187 -3.79 7.27 -9.40
CA ALA A 187 -3.11 7.19 -10.68
C ALA A 187 -2.19 5.96 -10.79
N SER A 188 -1.46 5.64 -9.72
CA SER A 188 -0.65 4.44 -9.60
C SER A 188 -1.44 3.15 -9.77
N LYS A 189 -2.68 3.12 -9.25
CA LYS A 189 -3.54 1.94 -9.23
C LYS A 189 -4.42 1.81 -10.47
N GLY A 190 -4.47 2.84 -11.31
CA GLY A 190 -5.20 2.81 -12.58
C GLY A 190 -6.68 3.17 -12.46
N HIS A 191 -7.11 3.78 -11.35
CA HIS A 191 -8.52 4.11 -11.12
C HIS A 191 -8.94 5.37 -11.88
N LEU A 192 -9.09 5.26 -13.20
CA LEU A 192 -9.30 6.40 -14.11
C LEU A 192 -10.46 7.30 -13.71
N GLU A 193 -11.63 6.73 -13.37
CA GLU A 193 -12.79 7.53 -12.99
C GLU A 193 -12.55 8.28 -11.67
N LEU A 194 -11.83 7.68 -10.72
CA LEU A 194 -11.45 8.35 -9.48
C LEU A 194 -10.41 9.45 -9.71
N VAL A 195 -9.46 9.24 -10.65
CA VAL A 195 -8.49 10.27 -11.05
C VAL A 195 -9.20 11.49 -11.64
N LYS A 196 -10.13 11.28 -12.60
CA LYS A 196 -10.98 12.36 -13.15
C LYS A 196 -11.67 13.12 -12.03
N ARG A 197 -12.28 12.37 -11.11
CA ARG A 197 -13.05 12.94 -10.02
C ARG A 197 -12.20 13.75 -9.04
N PHE A 198 -11.03 13.26 -8.66
CA PHE A 198 -10.12 14.02 -7.80
C PHE A 198 -9.68 15.33 -8.46
N ILE A 199 -9.41 15.33 -9.77
CA ILE A 199 -9.07 16.55 -10.50
C ILE A 199 -10.25 17.54 -10.52
N GLU A 200 -11.47 17.06 -10.76
CA GLU A 200 -12.69 17.88 -10.64
C GLU A 200 -12.87 18.48 -9.25
N LEU A 201 -12.47 17.76 -8.20
CA LEU A 201 -12.53 18.17 -6.81
C LEU A 201 -11.31 18.99 -6.35
N GLY A 202 -10.45 19.43 -7.28
CA GLY A 202 -9.34 20.35 -6.99
C GLY A 202 -8.04 19.68 -6.55
N ALA A 203 -7.81 18.42 -6.93
CA ALA A 203 -6.50 17.80 -6.77
C ALA A 203 -5.43 18.53 -7.60
N ASP A 204 -4.31 18.85 -6.96
CA ASP A 204 -3.20 19.58 -7.56
C ASP A 204 -2.33 18.66 -8.41
N LEU A 205 -2.43 18.82 -9.74
CA LEU A 205 -1.63 18.10 -10.74
C LEU A 205 -0.14 18.49 -10.72
N SER A 206 0.19 19.65 -10.14
CA SER A 206 1.56 20.13 -10.00
C SER A 206 2.29 19.46 -8.83
N TYR A 207 1.55 18.81 -7.91
CA TYR A 207 2.10 18.20 -6.72
C TYR A 207 3.17 17.16 -7.08
N LYS A 208 4.30 17.27 -6.39
CA LYS A 208 5.48 16.43 -6.56
C LYS A 208 5.77 15.73 -5.24
N ASP A 209 5.94 14.42 -5.32
CA ASP A 209 6.44 13.63 -4.20
C ASP A 209 7.92 13.98 -3.91
N LYS A 210 8.54 13.30 -2.94
CA LYS A 210 9.95 13.58 -2.59
C LYS A 210 10.94 13.31 -3.73
N TYR A 211 10.52 12.61 -4.79
CA TYR A 211 11.31 12.30 -5.97
C TYR A 211 10.98 13.21 -7.16
N GLY A 212 10.14 14.23 -6.97
CA GLY A 212 9.72 15.10 -8.07
C GLY A 212 8.65 14.47 -8.96
N GLU A 213 8.10 13.31 -8.61
CA GLU A 213 7.11 12.60 -9.41
C GLU A 213 5.72 13.18 -9.18
N ARG A 214 5.04 13.54 -10.26
CA ARG A 214 3.63 13.93 -10.32
C ARG A 214 2.73 12.72 -10.63
N ALA A 215 1.42 12.86 -10.52
CA ALA A 215 0.46 11.78 -10.78
C ALA A 215 0.64 11.10 -12.16
N TYR A 216 1.00 11.87 -13.20
CA TYR A 216 1.38 11.35 -14.51
C TYR A 216 2.48 10.27 -14.47
N HIS A 217 3.55 10.52 -13.71
CA HIS A 217 4.69 9.60 -13.61
C HIS A 217 4.30 8.32 -12.86
N TYR A 218 3.47 8.43 -11.81
CA TYR A 218 2.92 7.27 -11.11
C TYR A 218 2.09 6.38 -12.05
N ALA A 219 1.28 6.97 -12.93
CA ALA A 219 0.53 6.23 -13.93
C ALA A 219 1.46 5.52 -14.92
N LEU A 220 2.49 6.19 -15.45
CA LEU A 220 3.47 5.58 -16.36
C LEU A 220 4.26 4.43 -15.72
N ARG A 221 4.82 4.64 -14.52
CA ARG A 221 5.61 3.64 -13.77
C ARG A 221 4.84 2.35 -13.56
N ASN A 222 3.53 2.48 -13.30
CA ASN A 222 2.64 1.35 -13.08
C ASN A 222 1.87 0.92 -14.34
N LYS A 223 2.28 1.41 -15.52
CA LYS A 223 1.74 1.02 -16.84
C LYS A 223 0.25 1.32 -17.01
N GLN A 224 -0.27 2.33 -16.31
CA GLN A 224 -1.66 2.77 -16.37
C GLN A 224 -1.88 3.74 -17.53
N LYS A 225 -1.83 3.22 -18.77
CA LYS A 225 -1.83 4.02 -20.00
C LYS A 225 -3.00 5.01 -20.10
N ALA A 226 -4.23 4.52 -19.90
CA ALA A 226 -5.43 5.37 -19.99
C ALA A 226 -5.43 6.52 -18.98
N VAL A 227 -4.91 6.27 -17.77
CA VAL A 227 -4.74 7.30 -16.75
C VAL A 227 -3.66 8.30 -17.16
N ALA A 228 -2.51 7.83 -17.63
CA ALA A 228 -1.42 8.72 -18.06
C ALA A 228 -1.85 9.61 -19.23
N GLU A 229 -2.58 9.06 -20.21
CA GLU A 229 -3.13 9.81 -21.36
C GLU A 229 -4.14 10.87 -20.92
N TYR A 230 -5.03 10.52 -19.99
CA TYR A 230 -6.00 11.48 -19.44
C TYR A 230 -5.31 12.58 -18.62
N ILE A 231 -4.40 12.23 -17.71
CA ILE A 231 -3.65 13.21 -16.93
C ILE A 231 -2.87 14.15 -17.87
N LYS A 232 -2.21 13.61 -18.90
CA LYS A 232 -1.50 14.41 -19.90
C LYS A 232 -2.39 15.38 -20.67
N SER A 233 -3.67 15.05 -20.88
CA SER A 233 -4.60 15.91 -21.62
C SER A 233 -5.13 17.08 -20.79
N VAL A 234 -5.05 17.00 -19.45
CA VAL A 234 -5.48 18.07 -18.53
C VAL A 234 -4.33 18.85 -17.91
N GLU A 235 -3.10 18.35 -18.02
CA GLU A 235 -1.89 19.05 -17.61
C GLU A 235 -1.41 20.06 -18.67
N PRO A 236 -0.67 21.12 -18.28
CA PRO A 236 0.00 22.01 -19.22
C PRO A 236 0.90 21.24 -20.19
N ALA A 237 0.76 21.52 -21.49
CA ALA A 237 1.50 20.83 -22.55
C ALA A 237 3.02 20.95 -22.37
N GLU A 238 3.49 22.06 -21.81
CA GLU A 238 4.90 22.35 -21.53
C GLU A 238 5.50 21.36 -20.52
N TRP A 239 4.68 20.75 -19.66
CA TRP A 239 5.15 19.74 -18.71
C TRP A 239 5.48 18.40 -19.38
N HIS A 240 5.04 18.23 -20.63
CA HIS A 240 5.28 17.06 -21.47
C HIS A 240 6.12 17.37 -22.70
N ASP A 241 6.57 18.62 -22.85
CA ASP A 241 7.43 19.05 -23.93
C ASP A 241 8.89 18.68 -23.61
N GLU A 242 9.44 17.78 -24.43
CA GLU A 242 10.80 17.28 -24.26
C GLU A 242 11.87 18.36 -24.51
N GLU A 243 11.61 19.34 -25.38
CA GLU A 243 12.52 20.45 -25.65
C GLU A 243 12.48 21.49 -24.54
N GLU A 244 11.30 21.79 -23.98
CA GLU A 244 11.20 22.63 -22.80
C GLU A 244 11.85 21.96 -21.58
N ARG A 245 11.71 20.63 -21.46
CA ARG A 245 12.45 19.86 -20.47
C ARG A 245 13.96 19.99 -20.67
N LEU A 246 14.45 19.86 -21.89
CA LEU A 246 15.87 20.04 -22.19
C LEU A 246 16.35 21.46 -21.85
N ARG A 247 15.54 22.50 -22.17
CA ARG A 247 15.83 23.88 -21.79
C ARG A 247 15.92 24.06 -20.28
N ALA A 248 15.01 23.47 -19.51
CA ALA A 248 15.06 23.49 -18.05
C ALA A 248 16.32 22.78 -17.50
N LEU A 249 16.78 21.72 -18.16
CA LEU A 249 18.00 20.99 -17.81
C LEU A 249 19.29 21.64 -18.35
N LYS A 250 19.21 22.71 -19.13
CA LYS A 250 20.38 23.39 -19.73
C LYS A 250 21.42 23.82 -18.68
N ALA A 251 20.96 24.24 -17.50
CA ALA A 251 21.84 24.63 -16.38
C ALA A 251 22.74 23.48 -15.88
N TYR A 252 22.37 22.23 -16.15
CA TYR A 252 23.09 21.03 -15.74
C TYR A 252 24.19 20.61 -16.70
N LYS A 253 24.30 21.25 -17.88
CA LYS A 253 25.41 21.02 -18.82
C LYS A 253 25.55 19.54 -19.21
N LEU A 254 24.42 18.87 -19.47
CA LEU A 254 24.41 17.49 -19.95
C LEU A 254 25.20 17.38 -21.26
N PRO A 255 26.07 16.38 -21.43
CA PRO A 255 26.77 16.14 -22.69
C PRO A 255 25.80 15.65 -23.77
N GLU A 256 26.10 15.94 -25.03
CA GLU A 256 25.24 15.59 -26.17
C GLU A 256 24.95 14.09 -26.24
N GLY A 257 25.93 13.25 -25.93
CA GLY A 257 25.76 11.80 -25.88
C GLY A 257 24.76 11.35 -24.82
N LEU A 258 24.76 11.99 -23.65
CA LEU A 258 23.80 11.65 -22.58
C LEU A 258 22.40 12.13 -22.96
N ILE A 259 22.26 13.30 -23.57
CA ILE A 259 20.97 13.78 -24.09
C ILE A 259 20.43 12.80 -25.14
N ALA A 260 21.28 12.37 -26.09
CA ALA A 260 20.89 11.40 -27.11
C ALA A 260 20.44 10.07 -26.50
N LEU A 261 21.14 9.57 -25.48
CA LEU A 261 20.73 8.38 -24.73
C LEU A 261 19.38 8.57 -24.03
N LEU A 262 19.17 9.69 -23.35
CA LEU A 262 17.90 9.98 -22.65
C LEU A 262 16.71 10.12 -23.61
N ARG A 263 16.96 10.45 -24.89
CA ARG A 263 15.94 10.52 -25.96
C ARG A 263 15.75 9.20 -26.72
N ALA A 264 16.64 8.22 -26.52
CA ALA A 264 16.59 6.96 -27.25
C ALA A 264 15.36 6.12 -26.85
N THR A 265 14.89 5.29 -27.78
CA THR A 265 13.79 4.34 -27.52
C THR A 265 14.25 3.21 -26.59
N ASP A 266 15.44 2.67 -26.84
CA ASP A 266 16.15 1.76 -25.93
C ASP A 266 17.19 2.54 -25.11
N ARG A 267 17.02 2.51 -23.80
CA ARG A 267 17.84 3.24 -22.82
C ARG A 267 18.55 2.29 -21.87
N ARG A 268 18.50 0.99 -22.14
CA ARG A 268 19.12 -0.04 -21.32
C ARG A 268 20.54 -0.29 -21.79
N ILE A 269 21.49 -0.19 -20.86
CA ILE A 269 22.89 -0.51 -21.07
C ILE A 269 23.17 -1.85 -20.37
N PRO A 270 23.48 -2.92 -21.11
CA PRO A 270 23.89 -4.19 -20.52
C PRO A 270 25.29 -4.07 -19.91
N LEU A 271 25.49 -4.76 -18.78
CA LEU A 271 26.71 -4.75 -17.99
C LEU A 271 27.24 -6.18 -17.79
N PRO A 272 27.76 -6.83 -18.85
CA PRO A 272 28.12 -8.26 -18.81
C PRO A 272 29.30 -8.58 -17.90
N GLU A 273 30.16 -7.59 -17.61
CA GLU A 273 31.36 -7.74 -16.76
C GLU A 273 31.14 -7.17 -15.35
N CYS A 274 29.89 -6.82 -15.00
CA CYS A 274 29.54 -6.37 -13.67
C CYS A 274 28.99 -7.55 -12.86
N GLU A 275 29.57 -7.78 -11.67
CA GLU A 275 29.27 -8.94 -10.84
C GLU A 275 27.88 -8.86 -10.21
N TYR A 276 27.46 -7.66 -9.81
CA TYR A 276 26.27 -7.44 -8.99
C TYR A 276 25.06 -6.91 -9.76
N THR A 277 25.26 -6.30 -10.93
CA THR A 277 24.21 -5.62 -11.71
C THR A 277 24.35 -5.97 -13.19
N SER A 278 23.37 -6.66 -13.77
CA SER A 278 23.46 -7.06 -15.19
C SER A 278 23.10 -5.97 -16.20
N PHE A 279 22.43 -4.88 -15.76
CA PHE A 279 22.10 -3.73 -16.59
C PHE A 279 21.76 -2.50 -15.77
N VAL A 280 21.86 -1.33 -16.40
CA VAL A 280 21.20 -0.10 -15.95
C VAL A 280 20.28 0.41 -17.05
N ALA A 281 19.13 0.99 -16.70
CA ALA A 281 18.21 1.59 -17.66
C ALA A 281 18.02 3.07 -17.34
N PHE A 282 18.34 3.92 -18.31
CA PHE A 282 18.19 5.37 -18.17
C PHE A 282 16.71 5.77 -18.29
N ALA A 283 16.31 6.71 -17.44
CA ALA A 283 15.02 7.37 -17.53
C ALA A 283 14.91 8.14 -18.87
N PRO A 284 13.71 8.28 -19.46
CA PRO A 284 13.54 9.19 -20.58
C PRO A 284 13.82 10.63 -20.14
N LEU A 285 14.20 11.51 -21.07
CA LEU A 285 14.57 12.90 -20.75
C LEU A 285 13.50 13.65 -19.95
N SER A 286 12.22 13.38 -20.23
CA SER A 286 11.06 13.91 -19.48
C SER A 286 11.14 13.61 -17.97
N ASP A 287 11.69 12.45 -17.62
CA ASP A 287 11.58 11.86 -16.28
C ASP A 287 12.89 12.01 -15.48
N VAL A 288 13.95 12.60 -16.06
CA VAL A 288 15.22 12.85 -15.36
C VAL A 288 15.01 13.80 -14.17
N LYS A 289 15.35 13.40 -12.95
CA LYS A 289 14.94 14.13 -11.72
C LYS A 289 16.02 15.09 -11.23
N GLU A 290 15.66 16.34 -10.88
CA GLU A 290 16.53 17.22 -10.10
C GLU A 290 16.53 16.77 -8.63
N VAL A 291 17.71 16.46 -8.09
CA VAL A 291 17.88 16.11 -6.68
C VAL A 291 18.73 17.18 -5.99
N LYS A 292 18.20 17.71 -4.88
CA LYS A 292 18.94 18.53 -3.92
C LYS A 292 19.20 17.68 -2.69
N TRP A 293 20.44 17.26 -2.50
CA TRP A 293 20.82 16.39 -1.40
C TRP A 293 22.07 16.91 -0.70
N LYS A 294 21.95 17.15 0.61
CA LYS A 294 22.94 17.87 1.42
C LYS A 294 23.26 19.23 0.76
N ASN A 295 24.54 19.48 0.44
CA ASN A 295 25.01 20.68 -0.26
C ASN A 295 25.23 20.46 -1.76
N LYS A 296 24.65 19.41 -2.34
CA LYS A 296 24.82 19.03 -3.76
C LYS A 296 23.49 19.12 -4.50
N LYS A 297 23.62 19.45 -5.80
CA LYS A 297 22.53 19.48 -6.76
C LYS A 297 22.97 18.69 -7.99
N PHE A 298 22.24 17.63 -8.32
CA PHE A 298 22.53 16.72 -9.44
C PHE A 298 21.24 16.22 -10.09
N LEU A 299 21.38 15.42 -11.16
CA LEU A 299 20.26 14.78 -11.83
C LEU A 299 20.29 13.27 -11.60
N ASP A 300 19.18 12.68 -11.17
CA ASP A 300 19.01 11.23 -11.15
C ASP A 300 18.67 10.75 -12.57
N LEU A 301 19.42 9.76 -13.07
CA LEU A 301 19.40 9.39 -14.49
C LEU A 301 18.70 8.07 -14.76
N LEU A 302 18.49 7.22 -13.75
CA LEU A 302 18.03 5.86 -13.98
C LEU A 302 16.53 5.70 -13.70
N SER A 303 15.88 4.89 -14.53
CA SER A 303 14.55 4.36 -14.26
C SER A 303 14.59 2.98 -13.63
N ASP A 304 15.67 2.21 -13.86
CA ASP A 304 15.84 0.85 -13.34
C ASP A 304 17.33 0.49 -13.24
N ALA A 305 17.67 -0.37 -12.29
CA ALA A 305 18.99 -0.94 -12.11
C ALA A 305 18.83 -2.38 -11.61
N ASP A 306 19.48 -3.35 -12.25
CA ASP A 306 19.31 -4.75 -11.85
C ASP A 306 19.71 -4.97 -10.38
N ARG A 307 18.80 -5.57 -9.60
CA ARG A 307 18.96 -5.93 -8.18
C ARG A 307 19.12 -4.76 -7.19
N TYR A 308 19.10 -3.52 -7.65
CA TYR A 308 19.25 -2.33 -6.81
C TYR A 308 18.14 -1.32 -7.10
N GLY A 309 17.89 -0.41 -6.15
CA GLY A 309 17.08 0.77 -6.44
C GLY A 309 17.80 1.65 -7.46
N ALA A 310 17.09 2.16 -8.46
CA ALA A 310 17.65 3.08 -9.46
C ALA A 310 18.09 4.42 -8.85
N GLU A 311 17.46 4.82 -7.75
CA GLU A 311 17.63 6.10 -7.08
C GLU A 311 19.05 6.28 -6.54
N GLY A 312 19.71 7.36 -6.96
CA GLY A 312 21.08 7.67 -6.57
C GLY A 312 22.14 6.72 -7.16
N PHE A 313 21.74 5.60 -7.77
CA PHE A 313 22.64 4.57 -8.26
C PHE A 313 23.54 5.08 -9.40
N LEU A 314 23.01 5.91 -10.29
CA LEU A 314 23.81 6.63 -11.27
C LEU A 314 23.21 8.01 -11.54
N VAL A 315 23.95 9.05 -11.16
CA VAL A 315 23.50 10.45 -11.23
C VAL A 315 24.46 11.30 -12.05
N TRP A 316 23.95 12.37 -12.67
CA TRP A 316 24.78 13.38 -13.33
C TRP A 316 25.08 14.54 -12.39
N TYR A 317 26.35 14.73 -12.06
CA TYR A 317 26.81 15.83 -11.22
C TYR A 317 27.33 17.00 -12.07
N PRO A 318 26.55 18.09 -12.21
CA PRO A 318 26.85 19.17 -13.15
C PRO A 318 28.07 20.00 -12.76
N LYS A 319 28.48 20.01 -11.49
CA LYS A 319 29.61 20.82 -10.99
C LYS A 319 30.92 20.40 -11.65
N ASN A 320 31.14 19.08 -11.71
CA ASN A 320 32.36 18.49 -12.24
C ASN A 320 32.14 17.80 -13.60
N LYS A 321 30.90 17.82 -14.13
CA LYS A 321 30.50 17.16 -15.39
C LYS A 321 30.83 15.67 -15.39
N LYS A 322 30.48 14.99 -14.30
CA LYS A 322 30.74 13.57 -14.10
C LYS A 322 29.47 12.83 -13.72
N LEU A 323 29.43 11.56 -14.07
CA LEU A 323 28.57 10.58 -13.42
C LEU A 323 29.07 10.31 -12.00
N ALA A 324 28.14 10.06 -11.10
CA ALA A 324 28.41 9.79 -9.70
C ALA A 324 27.41 8.76 -9.16
N PHE A 325 27.76 8.18 -8.02
CA PHE A 325 26.89 7.37 -7.18
C PHE A 325 26.57 8.13 -5.90
N ALA A 326 25.30 8.16 -5.51
CA ALA A 326 24.79 8.83 -4.32
C ALA A 326 24.02 7.84 -3.45
N ASP A 327 24.63 7.42 -2.35
CA ASP A 327 23.97 6.57 -1.36
C ASP A 327 23.22 7.43 -0.36
N TYR A 328 21.89 7.46 -0.48
CA TYR A 328 21.05 8.22 0.43
C TYR A 328 20.99 7.63 1.83
N GLU A 329 21.11 6.31 1.97
CA GLU A 329 20.99 5.61 3.25
C GLU A 329 22.27 5.79 4.08
N HIS A 330 23.43 5.60 3.45
CA HIS A 330 24.74 5.70 4.12
C HIS A 330 25.35 7.10 4.02
N GLY A 331 24.76 8.01 3.25
CA GLY A 331 25.20 9.39 3.21
C GLY A 331 26.43 9.64 2.32
N THR A 332 26.80 8.72 1.43
CA THR A 332 28.03 8.79 0.62
C THR A 332 27.78 9.33 -0.79
N PHE A 333 28.78 10.02 -1.35
CA PHE A 333 28.73 10.55 -2.73
C PHE A 333 30.07 10.29 -3.41
N THR A 334 30.08 9.46 -4.44
CA THR A 334 31.29 9.04 -5.12
C THR A 334 31.24 9.46 -6.58
N GLU A 335 32.14 10.35 -6.99
CA GLU A 335 32.28 10.71 -8.41
C GLU A 335 32.98 9.58 -9.17
N LEU A 336 32.42 9.16 -10.30
CA LEU A 336 32.88 8.01 -11.06
C LEU A 336 33.75 8.46 -12.25
N CYS A 337 33.12 8.97 -13.29
CA CYS A 337 33.75 9.25 -14.58
C CYS A 337 32.93 10.25 -15.41
N THR A 338 33.47 10.71 -16.53
CA THR A 338 32.69 11.43 -17.56
C THR A 338 31.72 10.49 -18.27
N PHE A 339 30.72 11.04 -18.97
CA PHE A 339 29.77 10.19 -19.70
C PHE A 339 30.45 9.43 -20.84
N GLU A 340 31.43 10.04 -21.50
CA GLU A 340 32.19 9.44 -22.60
C GLU A 340 33.02 8.25 -22.11
N GLU A 341 33.68 8.39 -20.96
CA GLU A 341 34.40 7.29 -20.30
C GLU A 341 33.47 6.16 -19.85
N PHE A 342 32.26 6.50 -19.40
CA PHE A 342 31.25 5.52 -19.05
C PHE A 342 30.79 4.71 -20.24
N VAL A 343 30.45 5.35 -21.36
CA VAL A 343 30.05 4.64 -22.58
C VAL A 343 31.17 3.75 -23.13
N ALA A 344 32.44 4.15 -22.94
CA ALA A 344 33.58 3.35 -23.38
C ALA A 344 33.74 2.03 -22.61
N ASN A 345 33.44 2.00 -21.30
CA ASN A 345 33.43 0.76 -20.50
C ASN A 345 32.44 0.85 -19.33
N PRO A 346 31.13 0.62 -19.57
CA PRO A 346 30.11 0.81 -18.55
C PRO A 346 30.29 -0.12 -17.33
N SER A 347 30.58 -1.40 -17.56
CA SER A 347 30.74 -2.41 -16.50
C SER A 347 31.83 -2.03 -15.52
N ALA A 348 33.01 -1.61 -16.02
CA ALA A 348 34.12 -1.21 -15.16
C ALA A 348 33.80 0.03 -14.31
N GLN A 349 33.01 0.97 -14.83
CA GLN A 349 32.63 2.16 -14.05
C GLN A 349 31.59 1.84 -12.97
N ILE A 350 30.66 0.93 -13.24
CA ILE A 350 29.66 0.50 -12.24
C ILE A 350 30.31 -0.36 -11.15
N ASN A 351 31.30 -1.19 -11.46
CA ASN A 351 32.00 -1.99 -10.44
C ASN A 351 32.65 -1.12 -9.35
N LYS A 352 33.11 0.10 -9.67
CA LYS A 352 33.66 1.07 -8.70
C LYS A 352 32.65 1.53 -7.64
N ILE A 353 31.37 1.28 -7.82
CA ILE A 353 30.34 1.57 -6.80
C ILE A 353 30.43 0.57 -5.64
N PHE A 354 30.91 -0.64 -5.92
CA PHE A 354 30.98 -1.76 -4.98
C PHE A 354 32.37 -1.98 -4.37
N GLU A 355 33.37 -1.20 -4.80
CA GLU A 355 34.74 -1.14 -4.26
C GLU A 355 34.83 -0.08 -3.15
#